data_AF-A0A401TX89-F1
#
_entry.id   AF-A0A401TX89-F1
#
_cell.length_a   1.000
_cell.length_b   1.000
_cell.length_c   1.000
_cell.angle_alpha   90.00
_cell.angle_beta   90.00
_cell.angle_gamma   90.00
#
_symmetry.space_group_name_H-M   'P 1'
#
loop_
_entity.id
_entity.type
_entity.pdbx_description
1 polymer ?
#
loop_
_entity_poly.entity_id
_entity_poly.type
_entity_poly.pdbx_seq_one_letter_code
_entity_poly.pdbx_strand_id
1 'polypeptide(L)'
;MARHRRKCNGPLWAQVFIAREPAMTTEQAPAAAKVDLKLEVVVIPVADVDRAKRFYQDLGWRLDADFVRPDGSRAVQLTPPGSPTSIHLGSGAGLPRYLIVNDIEA
;
A
#
# COMPACT_ATOMS: atom_id res chain seq x y z
N MET A 1 -15.40 56.38 42.09
CA MET A 1 -15.85 55.20 42.85
C MET A 1 -15.28 53.94 42.21
N ALA A 2 -14.23 53.40 42.82
CA ALA A 2 -13.42 52.31 42.27
C ALA A 2 -14.09 50.95 42.52
N ARG A 3 -14.40 50.20 41.47
CA ARG A 3 -14.77 48.77 41.60
C ARG A 3 -13.48 47.97 41.56
N HIS A 4 -13.12 47.44 42.74
CA HIS A 4 -12.01 46.54 42.99
C HIS A 4 -12.15 45.27 42.13
N ARG A 5 -11.41 45.17 41.01
CA ARG A 5 -11.30 43.92 40.26
C ARG A 5 -10.37 42.99 41.03
N ARG A 6 -10.92 41.87 41.49
CA ARG A 6 -10.17 40.74 42.05
C ARG A 6 -9.11 40.31 41.03
N LYS A 7 -7.84 40.27 41.45
CA LYS A 7 -6.76 39.64 40.70
C LYS A 7 -7.07 38.13 40.66
N CYS A 8 -7.57 37.63 39.53
CA CYS A 8 -7.61 36.20 39.28
C CYS A 8 -6.17 35.75 38.99
N ASN A 9 -5.59 34.99 39.92
CA ASN A 9 -4.30 34.32 39.72
C ASN A 9 -4.59 33.01 38.97
N GLY A 10 -4.58 33.08 37.63
CA GLY A 10 -4.71 31.92 36.74
C GLY A 10 -3.38 31.62 36.05
N PRO A 11 -3.13 30.38 35.59
CA PRO A 11 -1.81 29.99 35.12
C PRO A 11 -1.46 30.70 33.79
N LEU A 12 -0.16 30.90 33.57
CA LEU A 12 0.45 31.62 32.43
C LEU A 12 0.10 31.08 31.02
N TRP A 13 -0.69 30.01 30.90
CA TRP A 13 -1.12 29.45 29.61
C TRP A 13 -2.39 30.10 29.04
N ALA A 14 -3.13 30.90 29.82
CA ALA A 14 -4.40 31.50 29.38
C ALA A 14 -4.26 32.74 28.46
N GLN A 15 -3.08 32.96 27.87
CA GLN A 15 -2.84 33.98 26.85
C GLN A 15 -2.32 33.35 25.56
N VAL A 16 -3.08 32.43 24.98
CA VAL A 16 -2.91 32.09 23.56
C VAL A 16 -3.93 32.94 22.80
N PHE A 17 -3.38 33.95 22.14
CA PHE A 17 -4.02 34.78 21.13
C PHE A 17 -5.01 33.97 20.29
N ILE A 18 -6.24 34.48 20.12
CA ILE A 18 -7.08 34.11 18.97
C ILE A 18 -6.41 34.71 17.74
N ALA A 19 -5.42 34.00 17.19
CA ALA A 19 -5.08 34.15 15.79
C ALA A 19 -6.21 33.46 15.00
N ARG A 20 -6.92 34.23 14.17
CA ARG A 20 -7.79 33.66 13.13
C ARG A 20 -6.97 32.64 12.36
N GLU A 21 -7.40 31.39 12.37
CA GLU A 21 -6.91 30.39 11.41
C GLU A 21 -7.07 30.98 10.00
N PRO A 22 -6.02 31.01 9.15
CA PRO A 22 -6.25 31.24 7.75
C PRO A 22 -7.15 30.11 7.26
N ALA A 23 -8.21 30.46 6.54
CA ALA A 23 -9.02 29.46 5.87
C ALA A 23 -8.08 28.56 5.06
N MET A 24 -8.10 27.26 5.35
CA MET A 24 -7.52 26.28 4.44
C MET A 24 -8.28 26.40 3.13
N THR A 25 -7.73 27.16 2.19
CA THR A 25 -8.09 27.02 0.79
C THR A 25 -7.77 25.58 0.45
N THR A 26 -8.80 24.80 0.14
CA THR A 26 -8.65 23.48 -0.44
C THR A 26 -7.96 23.68 -1.78
N GLU A 27 -6.64 23.62 -1.81
CA GLU A 27 -5.91 23.45 -3.06
C GLU A 27 -6.26 22.04 -3.53
N GLN A 28 -7.25 21.96 -4.41
CA GLN A 28 -7.63 20.71 -5.06
C GLN A 28 -6.39 20.21 -5.79
N ALA A 29 -5.83 19.13 -5.27
CA ALA A 29 -4.85 18.34 -6.00
C ALA A 29 -5.41 18.12 -7.42
N PRO A 30 -4.56 18.27 -8.46
CA PRO A 30 -5.01 18.07 -9.84
C PRO A 30 -5.76 16.75 -9.89
N ALA A 31 -6.97 16.77 -10.47
CA ALA A 31 -7.78 15.58 -10.59
C ALA A 31 -6.91 14.52 -11.27
N ALA A 32 -6.57 13.46 -10.52
CA ALA A 32 -5.76 12.38 -11.05
C ALA A 32 -6.42 11.95 -12.37
N ALA A 33 -5.66 12.03 -13.47
CA ALA A 33 -6.13 11.54 -14.75
C ALA A 33 -6.68 10.12 -14.54
N LYS A 34 -7.83 9.80 -15.13
CA LYS A 34 -8.40 8.45 -15.01
C LYS A 34 -7.49 7.48 -15.75
N VAL A 35 -6.53 6.89 -15.05
CA VAL A 35 -5.67 5.83 -15.55
C VAL A 35 -6.39 4.50 -15.36
N ASP A 36 -6.44 3.67 -16.41
CA ASP A 36 -6.90 2.28 -16.31
C ASP A 36 -5.87 1.48 -15.51
N LEU A 37 -6.22 1.10 -14.27
CA LEU A 37 -5.37 0.34 -13.37
C LEU A 37 -5.95 -1.07 -13.20
N LYS A 38 -5.12 -2.10 -13.44
CA LYS A 38 -5.49 -3.50 -13.31
C LYS A 38 -4.61 -4.20 -12.29
N LEU A 39 -5.21 -5.08 -11.50
CA LEU A 39 -4.46 -5.98 -10.64
C LEU A 39 -4.01 -7.19 -11.46
N GLU A 40 -2.73 -7.25 -11.76
CA GLU A 40 -2.15 -8.25 -12.66
C GLU A 40 -1.38 -9.33 -11.90
N VAL A 41 -0.77 -9.01 -10.75
CA VAL A 41 -0.06 -9.99 -9.92
C VAL A 41 -0.17 -9.68 -8.43
N VAL A 42 -0.33 -10.71 -7.61
CA VAL A 42 -0.24 -10.63 -6.15
C VAL A 42 0.83 -11.58 -5.63
N VAL A 43 1.65 -11.11 -4.70
CA VAL A 43 2.65 -11.96 -4.06
C VAL A 43 2.09 -12.54 -2.77
N ILE A 44 2.10 -13.88 -2.66
CA ILE A 44 1.58 -14.63 -1.53
C ILE A 44 2.75 -15.30 -0.80
N PRO A 45 3.08 -14.84 0.43
CA PRO A 45 4.05 -15.52 1.27
C PRO A 45 3.55 -16.91 1.64
N VAL A 46 4.40 -17.91 1.45
CA VAL A 46 4.13 -19.29 1.83
C VAL A 46 5.30 -19.86 2.63
N ALA A 47 5.00 -20.76 3.57
CA ALA A 47 6.04 -21.43 4.36
C ALA A 47 6.86 -22.44 3.52
N ASP A 48 6.21 -23.05 2.51
CA ASP A 48 6.81 -24.05 1.62
C ASP A 48 6.29 -23.81 0.20
N VAL A 49 7.21 -23.40 -0.68
CA VAL A 49 6.90 -23.05 -2.08
C VAL A 49 6.53 -24.29 -2.89
N ASP A 50 7.17 -25.44 -2.66
CA ASP A 50 6.88 -26.67 -3.41
C ASP A 50 5.50 -27.23 -3.05
N ARG A 51 5.16 -27.23 -1.77
CA ARG A 51 3.83 -27.65 -1.31
C ARG A 51 2.73 -26.74 -1.88
N ALA A 52 2.92 -25.43 -1.83
CA ALA A 52 1.96 -24.48 -2.36
C ALA A 52 1.83 -24.58 -3.90
N LYS A 53 2.95 -24.72 -4.62
CA LYS A 53 2.94 -24.91 -6.07
C LYS A 53 2.12 -26.12 -6.46
N ARG A 54 2.37 -27.29 -5.84
CA ARG A 54 1.60 -28.52 -6.11
C ARG A 54 0.11 -28.32 -5.87
N PHE A 55 -0.26 -27.73 -4.73
CA PHE A 55 -1.66 -27.44 -4.40
C PHE A 55 -2.38 -26.64 -5.51
N TYR A 56 -1.77 -25.55 -6.01
CA TYR A 56 -2.39 -24.75 -7.06
C TYR A 56 -2.36 -25.44 -8.44
N GLN A 57 -1.32 -26.20 -8.76
CA GLN A 57 -1.28 -27.02 -9.97
C GLN A 57 -2.38 -28.10 -9.97
N ASP A 58 -2.66 -28.71 -8.82
CA ASP A 58 -3.73 -29.70 -8.66
C ASP A 58 -5.14 -29.07 -8.85
N LEU A 59 -5.27 -27.76 -8.62
CA LEU A 59 -6.47 -26.98 -8.96
C LEU A 59 -6.53 -26.58 -10.45
N GLY A 60 -5.56 -27.01 -11.26
CA GLY A 60 -5.48 -26.71 -12.68
C GLY A 60 -4.90 -25.33 -13.01
N TRP A 61 -4.20 -24.68 -12.07
CA TRP A 61 -3.56 -23.40 -12.35
C TRP A 61 -2.35 -23.61 -13.28
N ARG A 62 -2.19 -22.72 -14.26
CA ARG A 62 -1.07 -22.77 -15.20
C ARG A 62 0.19 -22.33 -14.49
N LEU A 63 1.25 -23.13 -14.55
CA LEU A 63 2.58 -22.74 -14.10
C LEU A 63 3.24 -21.90 -15.19
N ASP A 64 3.39 -20.60 -14.93
CA ASP A 64 3.98 -19.67 -15.91
C ASP A 64 5.49 -19.51 -15.71
N ALA A 65 5.96 -19.59 -14.45
CA ALA A 65 7.37 -19.48 -14.13
C ALA A 65 7.74 -20.26 -12.86
N ASP A 66 8.94 -20.82 -12.84
CA ASP A 66 9.54 -21.46 -11.67
C ASP A 66 11.08 -21.35 -11.80
N PHE A 67 11.68 -20.37 -11.12
CA PHE A 67 13.12 -20.14 -11.19
C PHE A 67 13.70 -19.62 -9.87
N VAL A 68 14.99 -19.85 -9.68
CA VAL A 68 15.76 -19.29 -8.56
C VAL A 68 16.40 -17.98 -9.01
N ARG A 69 16.20 -16.93 -8.21
CA ARG A 69 16.78 -15.61 -8.43
C ARG A 69 18.25 -15.58 -7.99
N PRO A 70 19.05 -14.58 -8.42
CA PRO A 70 20.45 -14.45 -8.04
C PRO A 70 20.69 -14.37 -6.52
N ASP A 71 19.71 -13.91 -5.75
CA ASP A 71 19.74 -13.82 -4.29
C ASP A 71 19.43 -15.16 -3.58
N GLY A 72 19.24 -16.24 -4.33
CA GLY A 72 18.89 -17.56 -3.83
C GLY A 72 17.39 -17.72 -3.49
N SER A 73 16.58 -16.68 -3.59
CA SER A 73 15.14 -16.79 -3.41
C SER A 73 14.49 -17.44 -4.63
N ARG A 74 13.43 -18.23 -4.43
CA ARG A 74 12.68 -18.86 -5.52
C ARG A 74 11.46 -18.02 -5.89
N ALA A 75 11.25 -17.83 -7.18
CA ALA A 75 10.06 -17.20 -7.74
C ALA A 75 9.24 -18.25 -8.49
N VAL A 76 8.00 -18.46 -8.05
CA VAL A 76 7.02 -19.29 -8.76
C VAL A 76 5.83 -18.43 -9.12
N GLN A 77 5.41 -18.44 -10.38
CA GLN A 77 4.22 -17.77 -10.86
C GLN A 77 3.17 -18.77 -11.33
N LEU A 78 1.93 -18.58 -10.88
CA LEU A 78 0.78 -19.39 -11.30
C LEU A 78 -0.39 -18.48 -11.72
N THR A 79 -1.08 -18.84 -12.80
CA THR A 79 -2.30 -18.17 -13.25
C THR A 79 -3.54 -19.07 -13.04
N PRO A 80 -4.59 -18.60 -12.33
CA PRO A 80 -5.84 -19.34 -12.21
C PRO A 80 -6.56 -19.45 -13.55
N PRO A 81 -7.29 -20.55 -13.82
CA PRO A 81 -8.14 -20.65 -15.00
C PRO A 81 -9.14 -19.50 -15.08
N GLY A 82 -9.21 -18.84 -16.25
CA GLY A 82 -10.17 -17.76 -16.52
C GLY A 82 -9.84 -16.39 -15.89
N SER A 83 -8.78 -16.29 -15.08
CA SER A 83 -8.32 -15.02 -14.52
C SER A 83 -7.19 -14.43 -15.38
N PRO A 84 -7.19 -13.11 -15.64
CA PRO A 84 -6.00 -12.44 -16.16
C PRO A 84 -4.94 -12.21 -15.08
N THR A 85 -5.33 -12.19 -13.80
CA THR A 85 -4.44 -11.95 -12.65
C THR A 85 -3.71 -13.22 -12.23
N SER A 86 -2.40 -13.11 -12.02
CA SER A 86 -1.50 -14.18 -11.52
C SER A 86 -1.20 -14.06 -10.02
N ILE A 87 -0.61 -15.12 -9.45
CA ILE A 87 0.05 -15.07 -8.14
C ILE A 87 1.54 -15.37 -8.26
N HIS A 88 2.35 -14.76 -7.39
CA HIS A 88 3.72 -15.19 -7.11
C HIS A 88 3.81 -15.86 -5.74
N LEU A 89 4.41 -17.04 -5.69
CA LEU A 89 4.77 -17.70 -4.44
C LEU A 89 6.23 -17.40 -4.11
N GLY A 90 6.47 -17.12 -2.83
CA GLY A 90 7.80 -16.97 -2.26
C GLY A 90 7.78 -17.25 -0.77
N SER A 91 8.94 -17.57 -0.20
CA SER A 91 9.11 -17.82 1.23
C SER A 91 9.87 -16.70 1.90
N GLY A 92 9.51 -16.41 3.15
CA GLY A 92 10.21 -15.43 4.00
C GLY A 92 9.60 -14.04 3.98
N ALA A 93 10.16 -13.16 4.83
CA ALA A 93 9.79 -11.75 4.88
C ALA A 93 10.50 -10.96 3.77
N GLY A 94 9.89 -9.88 3.30
CA GLY A 94 10.52 -8.98 2.31
C GLY A 94 10.33 -9.39 0.85
N LEU A 95 9.27 -10.13 0.53
CA LEU A 95 8.94 -10.43 -0.87
C LEU A 95 8.66 -9.15 -1.67
N PRO A 96 9.07 -9.11 -2.96
CA PRO A 96 8.85 -7.94 -3.80
C PRO A 96 7.36 -7.63 -3.92
N ARG A 97 7.03 -6.35 -4.07
CA ARG A 97 5.67 -5.89 -4.38
C ARG A 97 5.70 -5.27 -5.77
N TYR A 98 4.75 -5.65 -6.60
CA TYR A 98 4.66 -5.16 -7.97
C TYR A 98 3.50 -4.20 -8.09
N LEU A 99 3.73 -3.08 -8.75
CA LEU A 99 2.69 -2.24 -9.31
C LEU A 99 2.87 -2.25 -10.82
N ILE A 100 1.83 -2.66 -11.54
CA ILE A 100 1.88 -2.74 -12.99
C ILE A 100 1.21 -1.50 -13.55
N VAL A 101 1.97 -0.79 -14.38
CA VAL A 101 1.55 0.45 -15.04
C VAL A 101 1.62 0.24 -16.54
N ASN A 102 0.70 0.85 -17.27
CA ASN A 102 0.67 0.78 -18.73
C ASN A 102 1.76 1.65 -19.37
N ASP A 103 2.20 2.68 -18.66
CA ASP A 103 3.26 3.60 -19.05
C ASP A 103 4.02 4.02 -17.79
N ILE A 104 5.35 3.89 -17.82
CA ILE A 104 6.22 4.24 -16.70
C ILE A 104 6.68 5.70 -16.74
N GLU A 105 6.54 6.36 -17.90
CA GLU A 105 6.95 7.74 -18.14
C GLU A 105 5.79 8.74 -18.04
N ALA A 106 4.57 8.26 -17.81
CA ALA A 106 3.33 9.05 -17.80
C ALA A 106 3.26 10.12 -16.69
#